data_AF-A0A164FQV1-F1
#
_entry.id   AF-A0A164FQV1-F1
#
_cell.length_a   1.000
_cell.length_b   1.000
_cell.length_c   1.000
_cell.angle_alpha   90.00
_cell.angle_beta   90.00
_cell.angle_gamma   90.00
#
_symmetry.space_group_name_H-M   'P 1'
#
loop_
_entity.id
_entity.type
_entity.pdbx_description
1 polymer ?
#
loop_
_entity_poly.entity_id
_entity_poly.type
_entity_poly.pdbx_seq_one_letter_code
_entity_poly.pdbx_strand_id
1 'polypeptide(L)'
;FLYAELSGIRDQAGEVCKKELHPSNSPLVMSKSGSKGSYINISQMIACVGQQALNGKRVPNGFEDRSLPHFKRHSKIPAAKGFVSNSFYSGLTPTEFFFHTMGGREGLVDTAVKTAETGYMQRRLVKSLEDLCCQYDSTVRNATGEIIQFVYGGDGLDPTYMEAKDRPVDFQRSLDHIKAASPYADEEPLDHVELQQAFNTIMETDPFKSLGVDFQHELRIFVESQVKRIKKVRERYNMEGRSLLTVEKHLERITVGQLVEFCEFSKEKYQRAKIEPGTAVGALCAQSIGEPGTQMTLKTFHFAGVASMNITQGVP
;
A
#
# COMPACT_ATOMS: atom_id res chain seq x y z
N PHE A 1 0.79 -27.36 14.83
CA PHE A 1 1.50 -28.43 14.10
C PHE A 1 0.70 -28.91 12.89
N LEU A 2 -0.35 -29.75 13.04
CA LEU A 2 -1.08 -30.30 11.88
C LEU A 2 -1.70 -29.25 10.94
N TYR A 3 -2.11 -28.09 11.47
CA TYR A 3 -2.63 -27.00 10.65
C TYR A 3 -1.57 -26.44 9.67
N ALA A 4 -0.33 -26.29 10.14
CA ALA A 4 0.78 -25.77 9.33
C ALA A 4 1.15 -26.74 8.22
N GLU A 5 1.19 -28.05 8.52
CA GLU A 5 1.41 -29.11 7.53
C GLU A 5 0.38 -29.07 6.41
N LEU A 6 -0.91 -28.97 6.75
CA LEU A 6 -1.99 -28.93 5.75
C LEU A 6 -1.97 -27.64 4.90
N SER A 7 -1.52 -26.52 5.47
CA SER A 7 -1.27 -25.30 4.68
C SER A 7 -0.09 -25.50 3.73
N GLY A 8 1.00 -26.10 4.22
CA GLY A 8 2.18 -26.40 3.41
C GLY A 8 1.86 -27.28 2.20
N ILE A 9 1.01 -28.31 2.37
CA ILE A 9 0.57 -29.18 1.27
C ILE A 9 -0.14 -28.37 0.17
N ARG A 10 -1.06 -27.47 0.54
CA ARG A 10 -1.77 -26.63 -0.43
C ARG A 10 -0.80 -25.71 -1.17
N ASP A 11 0.12 -25.07 -0.44
CA ASP A 11 1.04 -24.10 -1.02
C ASP A 11 2.02 -24.78 -1.98
N GLN A 12 2.53 -25.96 -1.62
CA GLN A 12 3.36 -26.79 -2.49
C GLN A 12 2.60 -27.25 -3.75
N ALA A 13 1.37 -27.72 -3.60
CA ALA A 13 0.53 -28.14 -4.73
C ALA A 13 0.22 -26.96 -5.67
N GLY A 14 0.01 -25.77 -5.11
CA GLY A 14 -0.19 -24.53 -5.86
C GLY A 14 1.03 -24.10 -6.66
N GLU A 15 2.24 -24.20 -6.08
CA GLU A 15 3.48 -23.88 -6.79
C GLU A 15 3.80 -24.86 -7.93
N VAL A 16 3.49 -26.14 -7.76
CA VAL A 16 3.59 -27.12 -8.86
C VAL A 16 2.62 -26.75 -9.98
N CYS A 17 1.35 -26.49 -9.65
CA CYS A 17 0.34 -26.05 -10.63
C CYS A 17 0.82 -24.82 -11.42
N LYS A 18 1.38 -23.83 -10.74
CA LYS A 18 1.88 -22.60 -11.36
C LYS A 18 3.02 -22.84 -12.37
N LYS A 19 3.89 -23.82 -12.13
CA LYS A 19 5.01 -24.15 -13.04
C LYS A 19 4.54 -24.87 -14.30
N GLU A 20 3.52 -25.72 -14.17
CA GLU A 20 3.01 -26.53 -15.28
C GLU A 20 2.06 -25.76 -16.22
N LEU A 21 1.49 -24.62 -15.76
CA LEU A 21 0.56 -23.85 -16.57
C LEU A 21 1.25 -23.08 -17.71
N HIS A 22 0.75 -23.27 -18.94
CA HIS A 22 1.23 -22.54 -20.11
C HIS A 22 1.04 -21.01 -19.95
N PRO A 23 1.99 -20.17 -20.39
CA PRO A 23 1.91 -18.70 -20.24
C PRO A 23 0.66 -18.05 -20.84
N SER A 24 0.06 -18.63 -21.89
CA SER A 24 -1.17 -18.12 -22.52
C SER A 24 -2.47 -18.52 -21.80
N ASN A 25 -2.39 -19.29 -20.72
CA ASN A 25 -3.57 -19.73 -19.98
C ASN A 25 -4.35 -18.52 -19.41
N SER A 26 -5.64 -18.40 -19.72
CA SER A 26 -6.43 -17.21 -19.40
C SER A 26 -6.50 -16.90 -17.89
N PRO A 27 -6.76 -17.87 -16.98
CA PRO A 27 -6.73 -17.61 -15.54
C PRO A 27 -5.36 -17.14 -15.04
N LEU A 28 -4.28 -17.65 -15.62
CA LEU A 28 -2.92 -17.23 -15.27
C LEU A 28 -2.64 -15.79 -15.71
N VAL A 29 -3.09 -15.40 -16.91
CA VAL A 29 -2.97 -14.02 -17.40
C VAL A 29 -3.80 -13.07 -16.55
N MET A 30 -5.02 -13.45 -16.16
CA MET A 30 -5.87 -12.64 -15.27
C MET A 30 -5.23 -12.43 -13.90
N SER A 31 -4.65 -13.48 -13.32
CA SER A 31 -3.95 -13.37 -12.03
C SER A 31 -2.64 -12.58 -12.16
N LYS A 32 -1.87 -12.74 -13.24
CA LYS A 32 -0.60 -12.01 -13.46
C LYS A 32 -0.83 -10.52 -13.72
N SER A 33 -1.89 -10.18 -14.44
CA SER A 33 -2.29 -8.79 -14.70
C SER A 33 -2.89 -8.11 -13.47
N GLY A 34 -3.23 -8.85 -12.41
CA GLY A 34 -3.94 -8.31 -11.24
C GLY A 34 -5.38 -7.90 -11.52
N SER A 35 -5.95 -8.27 -12.68
CA SER A 35 -7.30 -7.88 -13.07
C SER A 35 -8.38 -8.59 -12.27
N LYS A 36 -8.28 -9.92 -12.12
CA LYS A 36 -9.20 -10.71 -11.30
C LYS A 36 -8.60 -12.06 -10.94
N GLY A 37 -8.82 -12.46 -9.70
CA GLY A 37 -8.36 -13.73 -9.16
C GLY A 37 -6.89 -13.70 -8.76
N SER A 38 -6.50 -14.69 -7.97
CA SER A 38 -5.16 -14.88 -7.45
C SER A 38 -4.66 -16.29 -7.77
N TYR A 39 -3.36 -16.51 -7.57
CA TYR A 39 -2.77 -17.86 -7.67
C TYR A 39 -3.46 -18.87 -6.74
N ILE A 40 -3.97 -18.43 -5.59
CA ILE A 40 -4.73 -19.29 -4.67
C ILE A 40 -6.00 -19.81 -5.35
N ASN A 41 -6.73 -18.96 -6.08
CA ASN A 41 -7.95 -19.37 -6.77
C ASN A 41 -7.67 -20.40 -7.87
N ILE A 42 -6.58 -20.23 -8.62
CA ILE A 42 -6.14 -21.18 -9.65
C ILE A 42 -5.78 -22.52 -9.00
N SER A 43 -5.01 -22.49 -7.91
CA SER A 43 -4.65 -23.69 -7.14
C SER A 43 -5.88 -24.44 -6.60
N GLN A 44 -6.88 -23.72 -6.08
CA GLN A 44 -8.12 -24.34 -5.59
C GLN A 44 -8.95 -24.99 -6.70
N MET A 45 -8.94 -24.42 -7.90
CA MET A 45 -9.66 -24.98 -9.05
C MET A 45 -8.98 -26.24 -9.59
N ILE A 46 -7.64 -26.28 -9.62
CA ILE A 46 -6.88 -27.33 -10.32
C ILE A 46 -6.30 -28.36 -9.33
N ALA A 47 -5.64 -27.92 -8.27
CA ALA A 47 -4.84 -28.76 -7.38
C ALA A 47 -5.62 -29.26 -6.15
N CYS A 48 -5.90 -28.39 -5.18
CA CYS A 48 -6.70 -28.74 -4.00
C CYS A 48 -7.30 -27.51 -3.33
N VAL A 49 -8.49 -27.65 -2.75
CA VAL A 49 -9.17 -26.54 -2.05
C VAL A 49 -8.48 -26.19 -0.72
N GLY A 50 -8.08 -27.21 0.05
CA GLY A 50 -7.34 -27.05 1.31
C GLY A 50 -8.20 -27.10 2.58
N GLN A 51 -7.58 -26.73 3.72
CA GLN A 51 -8.20 -26.82 5.05
C GLN A 51 -9.25 -25.74 5.28
N GLN A 52 -10.53 -26.13 5.36
CA GLN A 52 -11.62 -25.24 5.76
C GLN A 52 -11.51 -24.92 7.26
N ALA A 53 -11.35 -23.65 7.59
CA ALA A 53 -11.30 -23.16 8.96
C ALA A 53 -12.60 -22.40 9.30
N LEU A 54 -13.09 -22.60 10.52
CA LEU A 54 -14.22 -21.88 11.12
C LEU A 54 -13.70 -21.11 12.34
N ASN A 55 -13.91 -19.78 12.40
CA ASN A 55 -13.37 -18.93 13.47
C ASN A 55 -11.87 -19.16 13.76
N GLY A 56 -11.05 -19.33 12.71
CA GLY A 56 -9.61 -19.59 12.83
C GLY A 56 -9.23 -20.97 13.39
N LYS A 57 -10.21 -21.86 13.61
CA LYS A 57 -10.00 -23.24 14.10
C LYS A 57 -10.45 -24.25 13.04
N ARG A 58 -9.97 -25.50 13.15
CA ARG A 58 -10.51 -26.61 12.34
C ARG A 58 -11.96 -26.88 12.75
N VAL A 59 -12.72 -27.52 11.86
CA VAL A 59 -14.15 -27.79 12.07
C VAL A 59 -14.41 -28.40 13.47
N PRO A 60 -15.27 -27.77 14.29
CA PRO A 60 -15.57 -28.23 15.64
C PRO A 60 -16.38 -29.53 15.62
N ASN A 61 -16.54 -30.15 16.79
CA ASN A 61 -17.43 -31.29 16.93
C ASN A 61 -18.88 -30.78 17.06
N GLY A 62 -19.71 -31.04 16.05
CA GLY A 62 -21.15 -30.74 16.10
C GLY A 62 -21.99 -31.89 16.67
N PHE A 63 -21.40 -33.08 16.81
CA PHE A 63 -22.00 -34.27 17.42
C PHE A 63 -21.14 -34.73 18.60
N GLU A 64 -21.63 -35.73 19.35
CA GLU A 64 -20.92 -36.37 20.46
C GLU A 64 -19.49 -36.79 20.06
N ASP A 65 -18.51 -35.99 20.45
CA ASP A 65 -17.07 -36.14 20.18
C ASP A 65 -16.65 -36.30 18.71
N ARG A 66 -17.47 -35.86 17.76
CA ARG A 66 -17.17 -35.92 16.32
C ARG A 66 -17.81 -34.80 15.51
N SER A 67 -17.29 -34.57 14.30
CA SER A 67 -17.80 -33.56 13.37
C SER A 67 -19.03 -34.03 12.58
N LEU A 68 -19.02 -35.25 12.06
CA LEU A 68 -20.12 -35.89 11.35
C LEU A 68 -20.30 -37.35 11.79
N PRO A 69 -21.50 -37.93 11.66
CA PRO A 69 -21.77 -39.33 11.99
C PRO A 69 -20.93 -40.34 11.19
N HIS A 70 -20.47 -39.94 10.00
CA HIS A 70 -19.63 -40.75 9.11
C HIS A 70 -18.20 -40.97 9.64
N PHE A 71 -17.76 -40.20 10.64
CA PHE A 71 -16.44 -40.33 11.25
C PHE A 71 -16.53 -41.00 12.62
N LYS A 72 -15.45 -41.71 12.99
CA LYS A 72 -15.29 -42.30 14.33
C LYS A 72 -15.20 -41.20 15.40
N ARG A 73 -15.68 -41.50 16.60
CA ARG A 73 -15.56 -40.62 17.79
C ARG A 73 -14.08 -40.28 18.05
N HIS A 74 -13.83 -39.05 18.49
CA HIS A 74 -12.50 -38.47 18.75
C HIS A 74 -11.52 -38.46 17.56
N SER A 75 -11.99 -38.69 16.32
CA SER A 75 -11.13 -38.67 15.14
C SER A 75 -10.57 -37.26 14.86
N LYS A 76 -9.25 -37.16 14.68
CA LYS A 76 -8.51 -35.91 14.40
C LYS A 76 -7.91 -35.85 13.00
N ILE A 77 -8.18 -36.86 12.16
CA ILE A 77 -7.66 -36.95 10.78
C ILE A 77 -8.06 -35.71 9.96
N PRO A 78 -7.29 -35.34 8.92
CA PRO A 78 -7.58 -34.18 8.07
C PRO A 78 -9.02 -34.16 7.53
N ALA A 79 -9.46 -35.25 6.90
CA ALA A 79 -10.80 -35.35 6.31
C ALA A 79 -11.93 -35.19 7.34
N ALA A 80 -11.78 -35.70 8.57
CA ALA A 80 -12.79 -35.58 9.63
C ALA A 80 -12.91 -34.16 10.20
N LYS A 81 -11.99 -33.26 9.85
CA LYS A 81 -11.88 -31.93 10.44
C LYS A 81 -11.79 -30.84 9.38
N GLY A 82 -12.36 -31.09 8.20
CA GLY A 82 -12.57 -30.08 7.17
C GLY A 82 -11.40 -29.87 6.19
N PHE A 83 -10.44 -30.78 6.10
CA PHE A 83 -9.48 -30.74 4.99
C PHE A 83 -10.11 -31.27 3.71
N VAL A 84 -10.13 -30.43 2.67
CA VAL A 84 -10.62 -30.79 1.34
C VAL A 84 -9.44 -31.07 0.44
N SER A 85 -9.26 -32.36 0.14
CA SER A 85 -8.15 -32.83 -0.71
C SER A 85 -8.41 -32.64 -2.20
N ASN A 86 -9.69 -32.70 -2.59
CA ASN A 86 -10.11 -32.52 -3.97
C ASN A 86 -10.05 -31.05 -4.42
N SER A 87 -10.00 -30.84 -5.73
CA SER A 87 -10.13 -29.53 -6.37
C SER A 87 -11.55 -29.32 -6.92
N PHE A 88 -11.88 -28.09 -7.32
CA PHE A 88 -13.15 -27.86 -7.99
C PHE A 88 -13.27 -28.57 -9.34
N TYR A 89 -12.14 -28.87 -9.98
CA TYR A 89 -12.10 -29.67 -11.20
C TYR A 89 -12.43 -31.15 -10.94
N SER A 90 -11.83 -31.77 -9.90
CA SER A 90 -12.07 -33.18 -9.59
C SER A 90 -13.44 -33.44 -8.94
N GLY A 91 -14.02 -32.41 -8.32
CA GLY A 91 -15.29 -32.48 -7.61
C GLY A 91 -15.12 -32.89 -6.14
N LEU A 92 -16.03 -32.41 -5.29
CA LEU A 92 -15.97 -32.61 -3.84
C LEU A 92 -16.76 -33.85 -3.41
N THR A 93 -16.23 -34.61 -2.45
CA THR A 93 -17.01 -35.68 -1.80
C THR A 93 -18.12 -35.08 -0.92
N PRO A 94 -19.18 -35.85 -0.55
CA PRO A 94 -20.28 -35.32 0.24
C PRO A 94 -19.86 -34.70 1.59
N THR A 95 -18.87 -35.30 2.27
CA THR A 95 -18.34 -34.77 3.54
C THR A 95 -17.51 -33.51 3.33
N GLU A 96 -16.68 -33.46 2.29
CA GLU A 96 -15.90 -32.27 1.91
C GLU A 96 -16.83 -31.12 1.49
N PHE A 97 -17.85 -31.40 0.69
CA PHE A 97 -18.86 -30.42 0.25
C PHE A 97 -19.58 -29.79 1.45
N PHE A 98 -19.95 -30.60 2.43
CA PHE A 98 -20.59 -30.11 3.65
C PHE A 98 -19.65 -29.18 4.46
N PHE A 99 -18.39 -29.57 4.66
CA PHE A 99 -17.41 -28.72 5.35
C PHE A 99 -17.07 -27.45 4.58
N HIS A 100 -17.00 -27.51 3.24
CA HIS A 100 -16.79 -26.34 2.40
C HIS A 100 -17.98 -25.36 2.50
N THR A 101 -19.20 -25.88 2.49
CA THR A 101 -20.42 -25.07 2.65
C THR A 101 -20.49 -24.39 4.01
N MET A 102 -19.99 -25.03 5.08
CA MET A 102 -19.88 -24.40 6.40
C MET A 102 -19.01 -23.12 6.37
N GLY A 103 -17.83 -23.20 5.74
CA GLY A 103 -16.94 -22.04 5.61
C GLY A 103 -17.54 -20.94 4.72
N GLY A 104 -18.20 -21.31 3.63
CA GLY A 104 -18.91 -20.36 2.78
C GLY A 104 -20.05 -19.63 3.50
N ARG A 105 -20.79 -20.33 4.37
CA ARG A 105 -21.88 -19.74 5.15
C ARG A 105 -21.38 -18.73 6.19
N GLU A 106 -20.25 -19.00 6.84
CA GLU A 106 -19.62 -18.05 7.77
C GLU A 106 -19.32 -16.73 7.07
N GLY A 107 -18.68 -16.76 5.89
CA GLY A 107 -18.39 -15.56 5.10
C GLY A 107 -19.65 -14.78 4.69
N LEU A 108 -20.72 -15.47 4.29
CA LEU A 108 -22.00 -14.84 3.94
C LEU A 108 -22.67 -14.16 5.15
N VAL A 109 -22.66 -14.82 6.31
CA VAL A 109 -23.24 -14.28 7.54
C VAL A 109 -22.44 -13.07 8.02
N ASP A 110 -21.10 -13.16 8.00
CA ASP A 110 -20.21 -12.05 8.36
C ASP A 110 -20.49 -10.81 7.52
N THR A 111 -20.68 -10.99 6.21
CA THR A 111 -21.01 -9.89 5.29
C THR A 111 -22.32 -9.22 5.69
N ALA A 112 -23.35 -10.00 6.04
CA ALA A 112 -24.66 -9.49 6.43
C ALA A 112 -24.62 -8.73 7.76
N VAL A 113 -23.89 -9.24 8.77
CA VAL A 113 -23.83 -8.64 10.11
C VAL A 113 -22.96 -7.38 10.13
N LYS A 114 -21.74 -7.48 9.59
CA LYS A 114 -20.73 -6.41 9.72
C LYS A 114 -21.06 -5.15 8.92
N THR A 115 -21.92 -5.27 7.89
CA THR A 115 -22.40 -4.11 7.12
C THR A 115 -23.20 -3.13 8.00
N ALA A 116 -24.03 -3.64 8.91
CA ALA A 116 -24.83 -2.80 9.81
C ALA A 116 -23.94 -2.07 10.83
N GLU A 117 -22.95 -2.76 11.39
CA GLU A 117 -22.02 -2.22 12.39
C GLU A 117 -21.11 -1.14 11.80
N THR A 118 -20.54 -1.39 10.63
CA THR A 118 -19.68 -0.41 9.93
C THR A 118 -20.45 0.85 9.52
N GLY A 119 -21.67 0.70 9.04
CA GLY A 119 -22.54 1.85 8.72
C GLY A 119 -22.86 2.69 9.96
N TYR A 120 -23.13 2.05 11.10
CA TYR A 120 -23.38 2.76 12.35
C TYR A 120 -22.13 3.47 12.88
N MET A 121 -20.97 2.81 12.82
CA MET A 121 -19.67 3.42 13.15
C MET A 121 -19.38 4.65 12.29
N GLN A 122 -19.56 4.54 10.97
CA GLN A 122 -19.40 5.65 10.03
C GLN A 122 -20.28 6.84 10.42
N ARG A 123 -21.56 6.60 10.72
CA ARG A 123 -22.48 7.65 11.16
C ARG A 123 -22.00 8.34 12.44
N ARG A 124 -21.51 7.57 13.41
CA ARG A 124 -20.98 8.12 14.67
C ARG A 124 -19.75 8.99 14.44
N LEU A 125 -18.80 8.52 13.62
CA LEU A 125 -17.61 9.29 13.27
C LEU A 125 -17.96 10.60 12.58
N VAL A 126 -18.84 10.57 11.58
CA VAL A 126 -19.28 11.78 10.87
C VAL A 126 -19.96 12.75 11.85
N LYS A 127 -20.88 12.28 12.70
CA LYS A 127 -21.56 13.16 13.66
C LYS A 127 -20.64 13.75 14.72
N SER A 128 -19.51 13.13 15.01
CA SER A 128 -18.53 13.66 15.95
C SER A 128 -17.51 14.60 15.31
N LEU A 129 -17.33 14.56 13.98
CA LEU A 129 -16.26 15.29 13.29
C LEU A 129 -16.79 16.28 12.23
N GLU A 130 -18.09 16.31 11.93
CA GLU A 130 -18.65 17.15 10.86
C GLU A 130 -18.46 18.66 11.07
N ASP A 131 -18.16 19.09 12.28
CA ASP A 131 -17.97 20.49 12.65
C ASP A 131 -16.51 20.97 12.53
N LEU A 132 -15.55 20.06 12.30
CA LEU A 132 -14.13 20.42 12.20
C LEU A 132 -13.80 20.99 10.82
N CYS A 133 -13.32 22.23 10.82
CA CYS A 133 -12.92 22.96 9.62
C CYS A 133 -11.53 23.58 9.80
N CYS A 134 -10.72 23.56 8.72
CA CYS A 134 -9.48 24.32 8.67
C CYS A 134 -9.79 25.81 8.50
N GLN A 135 -9.22 26.67 9.34
CA GLN A 135 -9.43 28.12 9.32
C GLN A 135 -8.30 28.83 8.55
N TYR A 136 -8.49 30.11 8.24
CA TYR A 136 -7.51 30.93 7.51
C TYR A 136 -6.19 31.16 8.24
N ASP A 137 -6.16 30.97 9.55
CA ASP A 137 -4.94 31.01 10.38
C ASP A 137 -4.22 29.66 10.46
N SER A 138 -4.60 28.70 9.60
CA SER A 138 -4.08 27.33 9.55
C SER A 138 -4.40 26.45 10.78
N THR A 139 -5.24 26.94 11.70
CA THR A 139 -5.73 26.14 12.82
C THR A 139 -6.97 25.33 12.42
N VAL A 140 -7.17 24.18 13.07
CA VAL A 140 -8.41 23.39 12.94
C VAL A 140 -9.29 23.67 14.14
N ARG A 141 -10.52 24.12 13.88
CA ARG A 141 -11.48 24.50 14.92
C ARG A 141 -12.81 23.80 14.73
N ASN A 142 -13.51 23.59 15.84
CA ASN A 142 -14.89 23.14 15.85
C ASN A 142 -15.87 24.32 15.68
N ALA A 143 -17.18 24.03 15.66
CA ALA A 143 -18.22 25.04 15.47
C ALA A 143 -18.32 26.07 16.61
N THR A 144 -17.85 25.75 17.83
CA THR A 144 -17.81 26.68 18.96
C THR A 144 -16.58 27.58 18.96
N GLY A 145 -15.62 27.34 18.06
CA GLY A 145 -14.39 28.11 17.91
C GLY A 145 -13.23 27.62 18.77
N GLU A 146 -13.37 26.47 19.43
CA GLU A 146 -12.29 25.80 20.16
C GLU A 146 -11.27 25.22 19.17
N ILE A 147 -9.99 25.39 19.49
CA ILE A 147 -8.88 24.90 18.66
C ILE A 147 -8.63 23.43 19.00
N ILE A 148 -8.72 22.56 17.99
CA ILE A 148 -8.41 21.13 18.08
C ILE A 148 -6.97 20.86 17.68
N GLN A 149 -6.48 21.53 16.63
CA GLN A 149 -5.08 21.46 16.18
C GLN A 149 -4.58 22.86 15.82
N PHE A 150 -3.35 23.18 16.21
CA PHE A 150 -2.69 24.44 15.82
C PHE A 150 -2.28 24.46 14.36
N VAL A 151 -1.91 23.30 13.81
CA VAL A 151 -1.60 23.10 12.40
C VAL A 151 -2.23 21.76 12.00
N TYR A 152 -2.99 21.76 10.92
CA TYR A 152 -3.62 20.52 10.41
C TYR A 152 -2.55 19.45 10.15
N GLY A 153 -2.73 18.25 10.71
CA GLY A 153 -1.80 17.12 10.49
C GLY A 153 -0.38 17.32 11.05
N GLY A 154 -0.08 18.45 11.69
CA GLY A 154 1.26 18.85 12.13
C GLY A 154 2.11 19.52 11.06
N ASP A 155 1.84 19.28 9.77
CA ASP A 155 2.58 19.79 8.62
C ASP A 155 1.80 20.82 7.77
N GLY A 156 0.47 20.89 7.94
CA GLY A 156 -0.42 21.77 7.20
C GLY A 156 -0.63 21.32 5.75
N LEU A 157 -0.36 20.04 5.45
CA LEU A 157 -0.44 19.50 4.10
C LEU A 157 -1.71 18.66 3.91
N ASP A 158 -2.20 18.63 2.68
CA ASP A 158 -3.35 17.86 2.26
C ASP A 158 -2.92 16.44 1.84
N PRO A 159 -3.45 15.38 2.49
CA PRO A 159 -3.19 13.99 2.14
C PRO A 159 -3.43 13.64 0.66
N THR A 160 -4.31 14.35 -0.05
CA THR A 160 -4.61 14.03 -1.47
C THR A 160 -3.43 14.32 -2.41
N TYR A 161 -2.52 15.19 -2.00
CA TYR A 161 -1.35 15.59 -2.80
C TYR A 161 -0.07 14.85 -2.41
N MET A 162 -0.13 13.83 -1.56
CA MET A 162 1.02 13.04 -1.16
C MET A 162 1.43 12.05 -2.26
N GLU A 163 2.53 12.35 -2.96
CA GLU A 163 3.05 11.48 -4.04
C GLU A 163 3.85 10.29 -3.53
N ALA A 164 4.53 10.46 -2.39
CA ALA A 164 5.32 9.43 -1.74
C ALA A 164 4.76 9.13 -0.35
N LYS A 165 5.31 8.11 0.31
CA LYS A 165 4.89 7.75 1.67
C LYS A 165 5.11 8.94 2.60
N ASP A 166 4.00 9.55 3.02
CA ASP A 166 3.94 10.70 3.93
C ASP A 166 4.75 11.93 3.44
N ARG A 167 4.90 12.10 2.11
CA ARG A 167 5.62 13.23 1.51
C ARG A 167 4.92 13.80 0.28
N PRO A 168 4.88 15.13 0.12
CA PRO A 168 4.19 15.77 -1.00
C PRO A 168 4.93 15.63 -2.33
N VAL A 169 6.25 15.40 -2.31
CA VAL A 169 7.08 15.32 -3.53
C VAL A 169 7.96 14.08 -3.49
N ASP A 170 7.89 13.26 -4.54
CA ASP A 170 8.92 12.26 -4.83
C ASP A 170 10.06 12.94 -5.61
N PHE A 171 11.13 13.32 -4.88
CA PHE A 171 12.26 14.05 -5.45
C PHE A 171 13.01 13.25 -6.53
N GLN A 172 13.17 11.93 -6.36
CA GLN A 172 13.92 11.13 -7.32
C GLN A 172 13.13 11.04 -8.64
N ARG A 173 11.83 10.73 -8.56
CA ARG A 173 10.95 10.72 -9.73
C ARG A 173 10.89 12.09 -10.40
N SER A 174 10.80 13.17 -9.62
CA SER A 174 10.71 14.53 -10.15
C SER A 174 12.00 14.94 -10.88
N LEU A 175 13.17 14.62 -10.32
CA LEU A 175 14.46 14.88 -10.97
C LEU A 175 14.60 14.08 -12.27
N ASP A 176 14.23 12.80 -12.27
CA ASP A 176 14.30 11.96 -13.47
C ASP A 176 13.33 12.43 -14.56
N HIS A 177 12.14 12.91 -14.18
CA HIS A 177 11.20 13.53 -15.10
C HIS A 177 11.78 14.77 -15.77
N ILE A 178 12.40 15.68 -15.01
CA ILE A 178 12.97 16.92 -15.53
C ILE A 178 14.16 16.64 -16.43
N LYS A 179 15.03 15.69 -16.05
CA LYS A 179 16.15 15.25 -16.90
C LYS A 179 15.69 14.75 -18.27
N ALA A 180 14.53 14.08 -18.32
CA ALA A 180 13.96 13.55 -19.55
C ALA A 180 13.17 14.60 -20.35
N ALA A 181 12.41 15.47 -19.68
CA ALA A 181 11.58 16.50 -20.31
C ALA A 181 12.42 17.66 -20.86
N SER A 182 13.37 18.13 -20.07
CA SER A 182 14.23 19.28 -20.36
C SER A 182 15.70 18.84 -20.27
N PRO A 183 16.28 18.31 -21.37
CA PRO A 183 17.63 17.77 -21.34
C PRO A 183 18.73 18.84 -21.32
N TYR A 184 18.45 20.11 -21.65
CA TYR A 184 19.43 21.22 -21.75
C TYR A 184 20.74 20.80 -22.41
N ALA A 185 20.69 20.33 -23.67
CA ALA A 185 21.86 19.74 -24.35
C ALA A 185 23.05 20.71 -24.49
N ASP A 186 22.78 22.01 -24.54
CA ASP A 186 23.79 23.06 -24.71
C ASP A 186 24.51 23.43 -23.39
N GLU A 187 24.01 22.96 -22.25
CA GLU A 187 24.61 23.24 -20.92
C GLU A 187 25.64 22.17 -20.52
N GLU A 188 26.71 22.60 -19.86
CA GLU A 188 27.70 21.69 -19.29
C GLU A 188 27.19 21.08 -17.96
N PRO A 189 27.58 19.82 -17.65
CA PRO A 189 27.20 19.17 -16.41
C PRO A 189 27.91 19.80 -15.21
N LEU A 190 27.17 20.08 -14.14
CA LEU A 190 27.72 20.62 -12.91
C LEU A 190 28.65 19.64 -12.21
N ASP A 191 29.72 20.15 -11.62
CA ASP A 191 30.50 19.42 -10.63
C ASP A 191 29.80 19.33 -9.27
N HIS A 192 30.27 18.42 -8.41
CA HIS A 192 29.77 18.26 -7.05
C HIS A 192 29.87 19.56 -6.23
N VAL A 193 30.93 20.36 -6.42
CA VAL A 193 31.09 21.68 -5.76
C VAL A 193 30.13 22.70 -6.35
N GLU A 194 30.07 22.79 -7.68
CA GLU A 194 29.21 23.75 -8.39
C GLU A 194 27.73 23.48 -8.12
N LEU A 195 27.32 22.21 -8.08
CA LEU A 195 25.96 21.79 -7.75
C LEU A 195 25.58 22.25 -6.34
N GLN A 196 26.48 22.09 -5.37
CA GLN A 196 26.23 22.51 -4.00
C GLN A 196 26.16 24.05 -3.89
N GLN A 197 27.03 24.77 -4.59
CA GLN A 197 27.01 26.24 -4.63
C GLN A 197 25.75 26.80 -5.31
N ALA A 198 25.38 26.23 -6.46
CA ALA A 198 24.18 26.60 -7.19
C ALA A 198 22.93 26.35 -6.34
N PHE A 199 22.84 25.19 -5.69
CA PHE A 199 21.72 24.88 -4.78
C PHE A 199 21.64 25.85 -3.60
N ASN A 200 22.76 26.16 -2.94
CA ASN A 200 22.77 27.11 -1.83
C ASN A 200 22.30 28.50 -2.28
N THR A 201 22.72 28.94 -3.47
CA THR A 201 22.29 30.22 -4.06
C THR A 201 20.78 30.23 -4.31
N ILE A 202 20.22 29.14 -4.85
CA ILE A 202 18.77 29.01 -5.07
C ILE A 202 18.00 29.04 -3.74
N MET A 203 18.50 28.35 -2.71
CA MET A 203 17.87 28.31 -1.39
C MET A 203 17.85 29.66 -0.67
N GLU A 204 18.78 30.57 -1.00
CA GLU A 204 18.83 31.92 -0.43
C GLU A 204 17.82 32.89 -1.06
N THR A 205 17.20 32.51 -2.18
CA THR A 205 16.17 33.35 -2.81
C THR A 205 14.90 33.44 -1.95
N ASP A 206 14.25 34.61 -1.99
CA ASP A 206 13.06 34.91 -1.17
C ASP A 206 11.92 33.87 -1.26
N PRO A 207 11.62 33.28 -2.44
CA PRO A 207 10.57 32.28 -2.54
C PRO A 207 10.86 31.01 -1.73
N PHE A 208 12.13 30.62 -1.63
CA PHE A 208 12.54 29.39 -0.93
C PHE A 208 12.71 29.61 0.57
N LYS A 209 13.08 30.82 1.01
CA LYS A 209 13.12 31.19 2.43
C LYS A 209 11.76 31.05 3.13
N SER A 210 10.67 31.30 2.40
CA SER A 210 9.30 31.20 2.91
C SER A 210 8.75 29.77 3.02
N LEU A 211 9.49 28.76 2.57
CA LEU A 211 9.08 27.35 2.64
C LEU A 211 9.21 26.79 4.06
N GLY A 212 8.44 25.75 4.38
CA GLY A 212 8.53 25.07 5.67
C GLY A 212 9.93 24.50 5.92
N VAL A 213 10.41 24.62 7.16
CA VAL A 213 11.77 24.21 7.57
C VAL A 213 12.03 22.74 7.24
N ASP A 214 11.05 21.88 7.48
CA ASP A 214 11.15 20.44 7.22
C ASP A 214 11.35 20.15 5.72
N PHE A 215 10.57 20.82 4.85
CA PHE A 215 10.71 20.65 3.40
C PHE A 215 12.08 21.14 2.89
N GLN A 216 12.58 22.27 3.40
CA GLN A 216 13.91 22.76 3.07
C GLN A 216 14.99 21.76 3.49
N HIS A 217 14.84 21.14 4.67
CA HIS A 217 15.75 20.13 5.18
C HIS A 217 15.75 18.87 4.31
N GLU A 218 14.57 18.37 3.94
CA GLU A 218 14.43 17.20 3.06
C GLU A 218 15.02 17.44 1.68
N LEU A 219 14.76 18.61 1.08
CA LEU A 219 15.33 18.98 -0.21
C LEU A 219 16.86 19.05 -0.16
N ARG A 220 17.42 19.61 0.93
CA ARG A 220 18.87 19.66 1.13
C ARG A 220 19.48 18.26 1.25
N ILE A 221 18.88 17.37 2.05
CA ILE A 221 19.33 15.98 2.17
C ILE A 221 19.32 15.29 0.80
N PHE A 222 18.28 15.50 0.01
CA PHE A 222 18.19 14.91 -1.33
C PHE A 222 19.29 15.42 -2.26
N VAL A 223 19.51 16.74 -2.34
CA VAL A 223 20.57 17.32 -3.19
C VAL A 223 21.95 16.89 -2.72
N GLU A 224 22.21 16.85 -1.42
CA GLU A 224 23.47 16.31 -0.86
C GLU A 224 23.68 14.84 -1.24
N SER A 225 22.62 14.04 -1.34
CA SER A 225 22.72 12.67 -1.82
C SER A 225 23.16 12.59 -3.28
N GLN A 226 22.67 13.50 -4.15
CA GLN A 226 23.07 13.59 -5.55
C GLN A 226 24.52 14.10 -5.69
N VAL A 227 24.92 15.08 -4.89
CA VAL A 227 26.32 15.57 -4.80
C VAL A 227 27.27 14.41 -4.46
N LYS A 228 26.93 13.58 -3.46
CA LYS A 228 27.71 12.39 -3.08
C LYS A 228 27.79 11.36 -4.21
N ARG A 229 26.71 11.15 -4.98
CA ARG A 229 26.71 10.24 -6.13
C ARG A 229 27.64 10.74 -7.24
N ILE A 230 27.55 12.02 -7.59
CA ILE A 230 28.40 12.65 -8.62
C ILE A 230 29.88 12.54 -8.21
N LYS A 231 30.20 12.89 -6.94
CA LYS A 231 31.56 12.77 -6.42
C LYS A 231 32.11 11.34 -6.53
N LYS A 232 31.34 10.34 -6.08
CA LYS A 232 31.75 8.92 -6.14
C LYS A 232 32.00 8.43 -7.57
N VAL A 233 31.20 8.90 -8.54
CA VAL A 233 31.38 8.55 -9.95
C VAL A 233 32.63 9.25 -10.52
N ARG A 234 32.85 10.53 -10.22
CA ARG A 234 34.04 11.27 -10.67
C ARG A 234 35.34 10.69 -10.10
N GLU A 235 35.35 10.31 -8.82
CA GLU A 235 36.48 9.62 -8.18
C GLU A 235 36.74 8.24 -8.82
N ARG A 236 35.68 7.45 -9.09
CA ARG A 236 35.81 6.11 -9.66
C ARG A 236 36.45 6.11 -11.05
N TYR A 237 36.17 7.11 -11.86
CA TYR A 237 36.65 7.20 -13.24
C TYR A 237 37.82 8.19 -13.41
N ASN A 238 38.40 8.69 -12.30
CA ASN A 238 39.49 9.69 -12.30
C ASN A 238 39.19 10.88 -13.23
N MET A 239 37.99 11.45 -13.07
CA MET A 239 37.48 12.55 -13.91
C MET A 239 37.85 13.94 -13.36
N GLU A 240 38.56 14.01 -12.23
CA GLU A 240 38.97 15.28 -11.61
C GLU A 240 40.14 15.94 -12.37
N GLY A 241 40.03 17.24 -12.63
CA GLY A 241 41.10 18.06 -13.21
C GLY A 241 41.36 17.89 -14.72
N ARG A 242 40.53 17.10 -15.43
CA ARG A 242 40.60 16.91 -16.89
C ARG A 242 39.32 17.35 -17.60
N SER A 243 39.42 17.68 -18.88
CA SER A 243 38.22 17.86 -19.71
C SER A 243 37.48 16.53 -19.87
N LEU A 244 36.18 16.53 -19.57
CA LEU A 244 35.33 15.33 -19.68
C LEU A 244 35.14 14.94 -21.15
N LEU A 245 35.20 13.63 -21.43
CA LEU A 245 34.81 13.07 -22.73
C LEU A 245 33.28 13.16 -22.92
N THR A 246 32.80 13.19 -24.16
CA THR A 246 31.35 13.33 -24.47
C THR A 246 30.48 12.31 -23.74
N VAL A 247 30.92 11.05 -23.65
CA VAL A 247 30.17 9.98 -22.95
C VAL A 247 30.22 10.17 -21.42
N GLU A 248 31.35 10.65 -20.90
CA GLU A 248 31.54 10.88 -19.46
C GLU A 248 30.65 12.02 -18.96
N LYS A 249 30.37 13.02 -19.81
CA LYS A 249 29.43 14.11 -19.50
C LYS A 249 27.99 13.63 -19.23
N HIS A 250 27.61 12.46 -19.73
CA HIS A 250 26.27 11.91 -19.52
C HIS A 250 26.12 11.13 -18.20
N LEU A 251 27.23 10.79 -17.51
CA LEU A 251 27.18 10.06 -16.25
C LEU A 251 26.72 10.98 -15.12
N GLU A 252 25.60 10.63 -14.47
CA GLU A 252 24.98 11.42 -13.39
C GLU A 252 24.84 12.91 -13.74
N ARG A 253 24.52 13.19 -15.01
CA ARG A 253 24.39 14.55 -15.54
C ARG A 253 23.28 15.32 -14.82
N ILE A 254 23.62 16.50 -14.32
CA ILE A 254 22.71 17.53 -13.80
C ILE A 254 23.25 18.88 -14.30
N THR A 255 22.41 19.67 -14.95
CA THR A 255 22.77 21.02 -15.40
C THR A 255 22.14 22.10 -14.50
N VAL A 256 22.54 23.36 -14.70
CA VAL A 256 21.98 24.49 -13.94
C VAL A 256 20.49 24.65 -14.25
N GLY A 257 20.10 24.62 -15.53
CA GLY A 257 18.69 24.73 -15.93
C GLY A 257 17.83 23.64 -15.28
N GLN A 258 18.32 22.39 -15.29
CA GLN A 258 17.62 21.27 -14.64
C GLN A 258 17.49 21.43 -13.13
N LEU A 259 18.51 21.96 -12.46
CA LEU A 259 18.48 22.21 -11.02
C LEU A 259 17.46 23.29 -10.66
N VAL A 260 17.45 24.39 -11.41
CA VAL A 260 16.49 25.50 -11.20
C VAL A 260 15.07 25.00 -11.42
N GLU A 261 14.82 24.35 -12.55
CA GLU A 261 13.51 23.77 -12.89
C GLU A 261 13.07 22.75 -11.83
N PHE A 262 13.98 21.93 -11.32
CA PHE A 262 13.71 20.97 -10.24
C PHE A 262 13.31 21.65 -8.93
N CYS A 263 14.05 22.68 -8.51
CA CYS A 263 13.73 23.42 -7.30
C CYS A 263 12.38 24.14 -7.43
N GLU A 264 12.12 24.80 -8.57
CA GLU A 264 10.84 25.48 -8.82
C GLU A 264 9.66 24.50 -8.86
N PHE A 265 9.81 23.38 -9.57
CA PHE A 265 8.80 22.33 -9.66
C PHE A 265 8.48 21.72 -8.29
N SER A 266 9.51 21.46 -7.48
CA SER A 266 9.35 20.91 -6.13
C SER A 266 8.65 21.90 -5.20
N LYS A 267 9.02 23.19 -5.29
CA LYS A 267 8.37 24.27 -4.54
C LYS A 267 6.89 24.39 -4.91
N GLU A 268 6.58 24.41 -6.21
CA GLU A 268 5.20 24.56 -6.67
C GLU A 268 4.32 23.39 -6.20
N LYS A 269 4.81 22.16 -6.30
CA LYS A 269 4.11 20.98 -5.75
C LYS A 269 3.87 21.11 -4.25
N TYR A 270 4.89 21.49 -3.49
CA TYR A 270 4.75 21.69 -2.04
C TYR A 270 3.72 22.77 -1.69
N GLN A 271 3.71 23.90 -2.42
CA GLN A 271 2.74 24.98 -2.19
C GLN A 271 1.31 24.53 -2.51
N ARG A 272 1.12 23.77 -3.60
CA ARG A 272 -0.19 23.19 -3.97
C ARG A 272 -0.65 22.11 -3.00
N ALA A 273 0.27 21.42 -2.32
CA ALA A 273 -0.05 20.40 -1.34
C ALA A 273 -0.47 20.97 0.02
N LYS A 274 -0.47 22.29 0.24
CA LYS A 274 -0.97 22.88 1.49
C LYS A 274 -2.48 22.76 1.56
N ILE A 275 -2.99 22.44 2.74
CA ILE A 275 -4.44 22.34 2.96
C ILE A 275 -5.12 23.71 2.74
N GLU A 276 -6.22 23.71 2.00
CA GLU A 276 -6.97 24.94 1.73
C GLU A 276 -7.80 25.34 2.96
N PRO A 277 -7.78 26.62 3.38
CA PRO A 277 -8.71 27.13 4.39
C PRO A 277 -10.17 26.94 3.96
N GLY A 278 -11.04 26.60 4.90
CA GLY A 278 -12.43 26.26 4.65
C GLY A 278 -12.67 24.78 4.35
N THR A 279 -11.61 23.96 4.24
CA THR A 279 -11.76 22.51 4.04
C THR A 279 -12.43 21.86 5.26
N ALA A 280 -13.49 21.08 5.00
CA ALA A 280 -14.21 20.29 6.00
C ALA A 280 -13.41 19.02 6.39
N VAL A 281 -12.25 19.24 7.03
CA VAL A 281 -11.27 18.20 7.36
C VAL A 281 -11.83 17.08 8.23
N GLY A 282 -12.79 17.37 9.11
CA GLY A 282 -13.36 16.34 9.97
C GLY A 282 -14.28 15.36 9.22
N ALA A 283 -15.03 15.83 8.24
CA ALA A 283 -15.84 14.95 7.39
C ALA A 283 -14.96 14.00 6.54
N LEU A 284 -13.86 14.52 5.98
CA LEU A 284 -12.86 13.74 5.24
C LEU A 284 -12.17 12.71 6.15
N CYS A 285 -11.81 13.11 7.38
CA CYS A 285 -11.23 12.23 8.38
C CYS A 285 -12.19 11.08 8.74
N ALA A 286 -13.47 11.39 9.02
CA ALA A 286 -14.48 10.40 9.34
C ALA A 286 -14.66 9.36 8.22
N GLN A 287 -14.73 9.80 6.97
CA GLN A 287 -14.84 8.92 5.81
C GLN A 287 -13.58 8.06 5.60
N SER A 288 -12.41 8.67 5.70
CA SER A 288 -11.13 7.97 5.56
C SER A 288 -10.91 6.89 6.62
N ILE A 289 -11.48 7.03 7.82
CA ILE A 289 -11.43 6.00 8.87
C ILE A 289 -12.47 4.90 8.64
N GLY A 290 -13.71 5.26 8.30
CA GLY A 290 -14.78 4.26 8.22
C GLY A 290 -14.84 3.47 6.91
N GLU A 291 -14.39 4.02 5.78
CA GLU A 291 -14.36 3.28 4.51
C GLU A 291 -13.47 2.02 4.60
N PRO A 292 -12.21 2.07 5.10
CA PRO A 292 -11.41 0.86 5.34
C PRO A 292 -12.09 -0.13 6.27
N GLY A 293 -12.87 0.35 7.24
CA GLY A 293 -13.72 -0.49 8.11
C GLY A 293 -14.67 -1.36 7.30
N THR A 294 -15.43 -0.75 6.37
CA THR A 294 -16.32 -1.52 5.46
C THR A 294 -15.53 -2.52 4.62
N GLN A 295 -14.37 -2.15 4.08
CA GLN A 295 -13.55 -3.04 3.24
C GLN A 295 -12.96 -4.22 4.02
N MET A 296 -12.54 -4.02 5.27
CA MET A 296 -12.06 -5.10 6.14
C MET A 296 -13.15 -6.13 6.42
N THR A 297 -14.39 -5.67 6.56
CA THR A 297 -15.54 -6.57 6.76
C THR A 297 -15.89 -7.37 5.51
N LEU A 298 -15.74 -6.80 4.32
CA LEU A 298 -15.95 -7.50 3.04
C LEU A 298 -14.81 -8.48 2.72
N LYS A 299 -13.56 -8.15 3.08
CA LYS A 299 -12.40 -9.04 2.85
C LYS A 299 -12.45 -10.33 3.65
N THR A 300 -13.25 -10.43 4.72
CA THR A 300 -13.43 -11.69 5.45
C THR A 300 -14.02 -12.79 4.55
N PHE A 301 -14.79 -12.41 3.50
CA PHE A 301 -15.35 -13.33 2.51
C PHE A 301 -14.27 -14.02 1.64
N HIS A 302 -13.23 -13.28 1.26
CA HIS A 302 -12.16 -13.81 0.39
C HIS A 302 -11.17 -14.73 1.12
N PHE A 303 -11.11 -14.62 2.44
CA PHE A 303 -10.26 -15.44 3.30
C PHE A 303 -11.04 -16.48 4.13
N ALA A 304 -12.36 -16.53 3.99
CA ALA A 304 -13.21 -17.52 4.64
C ALA A 304 -12.70 -18.93 4.29
N GLY A 305 -12.27 -19.68 5.30
CA GLY A 305 -11.70 -21.01 5.12
C GLY A 305 -10.21 -21.09 4.78
N VAL A 306 -9.44 -19.99 4.78
CA VAL A 306 -7.98 -20.00 4.65
C VAL A 306 -7.35 -19.26 5.84
N ALA A 307 -6.88 -19.99 6.87
CA ALA A 307 -6.42 -19.38 8.13
C ALA A 307 -4.97 -18.88 8.11
N SER A 308 -4.47 -18.36 6.98
CA SER A 308 -3.20 -17.64 6.99
C SER A 308 -3.31 -16.28 7.68
N MET A 309 -4.52 -15.74 7.89
CA MET A 309 -4.76 -14.48 8.58
C MET A 309 -5.95 -14.60 9.54
N ASN A 310 -5.70 -14.49 10.85
CA ASN A 310 -6.77 -14.25 11.83
C ASN A 310 -7.19 -12.78 11.72
N ILE A 311 -8.40 -12.52 11.25
CA ILE A 311 -8.92 -11.20 10.85
C ILE A 311 -9.63 -10.48 12.01
N THR A 312 -9.56 -10.99 13.24
CA THR A 312 -10.21 -10.40 14.43
C THR A 312 -9.50 -9.14 14.97
N GLN A 313 -8.83 -8.35 14.11
CA GLN A 313 -8.30 -7.02 14.47
C GLN A 313 -8.99 -5.89 13.69
N GLY A 314 -10.18 -6.15 13.13
CA GLY A 314 -10.99 -5.14 12.46
C GLY A 314 -12.00 -4.48 13.40
N VAL A 315 -13.25 -4.45 12.96
CA VAL A 315 -14.42 -3.87 13.63
C VAL A 315 -14.97 -4.88 14.64
N PRO A 316 -14.73 -4.77 15.96
CA PRO A 316 -15.35 -5.62 16.95
C PRO A 316 -16.81 -5.25 17.19
#